data_AF-A0A8S3U1H7-F1
#
_entry.id   AF-A0A8S3U1H7-F1
#
_cell.length_a   1.000
_cell.length_b   1.000
_cell.length_c   1.000
_cell.angle_alpha   90.00
_cell.angle_beta   90.00
_cell.angle_gamma   90.00
#
_symmetry.space_group_name_H-M   'P 1'
#
loop_
_entity.id
_entity.type
_entity.pdbx_description
1 polymer ?
#
loop_
_entity_poly.entity_id
_entity_poly.type
_entity_poly.pdbx_seq_one_letter_code
_entity_poly.pdbx_strand_id
1 'polypeptide(L)'
;MSDNENNPNEDMDEDTVEDTVGEEVSNADLLSLMKTYMNNKIAGLEKNLNDSTHSLAKKVKKSENNFKFKGNKVQFDLNVDVLDNLDSAISCIEKKRPNKAISYLEDSKELLNKRNKHIRIADKSEGGWQTVSEYLSDELASDSEDEKRIRAADSRAVKKLKAAKTDKQQHGRKRPAEAAGSSYQQAHSGENFWR
;
A
#
# COMPACT_ATOMS: atom_id res chain seq x y z
N MET A 1 84.34 67.87 -26.40
CA MET A 1 84.03 66.43 -26.43
C MET A 1 82.97 66.24 -25.34
N SER A 2 81.78 66.82 -25.42
CA SER A 2 80.79 66.84 -26.51
C SER A 2 80.47 65.43 -26.98
N ASP A 3 79.17 65.17 -27.00
CA ASP A 3 78.44 64.01 -27.55
C ASP A 3 78.07 62.97 -26.49
N ASN A 4 76.83 62.52 -26.36
CA ASN A 4 75.55 62.96 -26.91
C ASN A 4 74.48 62.22 -26.08
N GLU A 5 73.35 62.89 -25.88
CA GLU A 5 72.14 62.36 -25.27
C GLU A 5 71.64 61.12 -26.02
N ASN A 6 71.12 60.13 -25.30
CA ASN A 6 69.87 59.53 -25.72
C ASN A 6 69.07 59.00 -24.53
N ASN A 7 68.02 59.75 -24.24
CA ASN A 7 66.87 59.43 -23.42
C ASN A 7 66.02 58.36 -24.12
N PRO A 8 65.37 57.46 -23.37
CA PRO A 8 64.06 56.98 -23.79
C PRO A 8 63.06 57.23 -22.66
N ASN A 9 62.34 58.34 -22.76
CA ASN A 9 61.04 58.49 -22.13
C ASN A 9 59.97 58.01 -23.10
N GLU A 10 58.93 57.41 -22.51
CA GLU A 10 57.55 57.35 -23.00
C GLU A 10 57.31 56.42 -24.21
N ASP A 11 56.72 55.27 -23.90
CA ASP A 11 55.42 54.90 -24.50
C ASP A 11 54.64 54.10 -23.45
N MET A 12 53.68 54.79 -22.84
CA MET A 12 52.53 54.20 -22.17
C MET A 12 51.54 53.81 -23.25
N ASP A 13 51.51 52.54 -23.62
CA ASP A 13 50.46 51.85 -24.37
C ASP A 13 50.69 50.35 -24.01
N GLU A 14 49.73 49.51 -23.67
CA GLU A 14 48.30 49.53 -23.83
C GLU A 14 47.79 48.49 -22.81
N ASP A 15 46.66 48.79 -22.20
CA ASP A 15 45.91 47.93 -21.30
C ASP A 15 45.60 46.61 -22.03
N THR A 16 46.44 45.58 -21.91
CA THR A 16 46.03 44.21 -22.24
C THR A 16 45.05 43.76 -21.18
N VAL A 17 43.81 44.23 -21.35
CA VAL A 17 42.62 43.54 -20.90
C VAL A 17 42.75 42.14 -21.48
N GLU A 18 43.14 41.17 -20.65
CA GLU A 18 42.93 39.77 -20.95
C GLU A 18 41.43 39.60 -21.14
N ASP A 19 41.05 39.61 -22.41
CA ASP A 19 39.71 39.37 -22.91
C ASP A 19 39.28 38.02 -22.31
N THR A 20 38.40 38.08 -21.31
CA THR A 20 37.68 36.91 -20.85
C THR A 20 36.80 36.50 -22.02
N VAL A 21 37.34 35.66 -22.91
CA VAL A 21 36.60 34.97 -23.95
C VAL A 21 35.58 34.10 -23.22
N GLY A 22 34.42 34.69 -22.95
CA GLY A 22 33.23 33.96 -22.59
C GLY A 22 32.95 33.03 -23.76
N GLU A 23 33.19 31.74 -23.53
CA GLU A 23 32.95 30.69 -24.51
C GLU A 23 31.52 30.84 -25.05
N GLU A 24 31.37 31.30 -26.29
CA GLU A 24 30.06 31.50 -26.91
C GLU A 24 29.39 30.13 -27.04
N VAL A 25 28.43 29.86 -26.14
CA VAL A 25 27.65 28.62 -26.17
C VAL A 25 26.92 28.56 -27.51
N SER A 26 27.27 27.57 -28.33
CA SER A 26 26.68 27.42 -29.66
C SER A 26 25.18 27.28 -29.57
N ASN A 27 24.44 27.90 -30.50
CA ASN A 27 22.99 27.68 -30.62
C ASN A 27 22.64 26.18 -30.74
N ALA A 28 23.54 25.37 -31.30
CA ALA A 28 23.38 23.92 -31.35
C ALA A 28 23.44 23.27 -29.96
N ASP A 29 24.32 23.75 -29.08
CA ASP A 29 24.45 23.28 -27.70
C ASP A 29 23.24 23.67 -26.87
N LEU A 30 22.74 24.90 -27.04
CA LEU A 30 21.51 25.36 -26.40
C LEU A 30 20.30 24.52 -26.85
N LEU A 31 20.17 24.24 -28.14
CA LEU A 31 19.11 23.38 -28.68
C LEU A 31 19.24 21.94 -28.20
N SER A 32 20.46 21.42 -28.09
CA SER A 32 20.74 20.08 -27.55
C SER A 32 20.36 19.98 -26.07
N LEU A 33 20.70 21.00 -25.28
CA LEU A 33 20.32 21.09 -23.86
C LEU A 33 18.80 21.18 -23.71
N MET A 34 18.14 22.00 -24.53
CA MET A 34 16.68 22.13 -24.53
C MET A 34 15.99 20.82 -24.92
N LYS A 35 16.51 20.12 -25.94
CA LYS A 35 16.02 18.80 -26.36
C LYS A 35 16.16 17.78 -25.22
N THR A 36 17.30 17.76 -24.54
CA THR A 36 17.55 16.86 -23.40
C THR A 36 16.61 17.17 -22.24
N TYR A 37 16.42 18.46 -21.91
CA TYR A 37 15.49 18.89 -20.87
C TYR A 37 14.05 18.47 -21.17
N MET A 38 13.59 18.71 -22.40
CA MET A 38 12.25 18.33 -22.85
C MET A 38 12.05 16.82 -22.79
N ASN A 39 13.00 16.03 -23.29
CA ASN A 39 12.94 14.56 -23.22
C ASN A 39 12.86 14.06 -21.77
N ASN A 40 13.66 14.64 -20.87
CA ASN A 40 13.62 14.29 -19.45
C ASN A 40 12.28 14.65 -18.80
N LYS A 41 11.67 15.79 -19.16
CA LYS A 41 10.35 16.19 -18.68
C LYS A 41 9.24 15.30 -19.21
N ILE A 42 9.27 14.95 -20.50
CA ILE A 42 8.31 14.03 -21.13
C ILE A 42 8.40 12.65 -20.46
N ALA A 43 9.60 12.09 -20.32
CA ALA A 43 9.80 10.81 -19.64
C ALA A 43 9.32 10.84 -18.17
N GLY A 44 9.52 11.97 -17.48
CA GLY A 44 8.99 12.18 -16.13
C GLY A 44 7.46 12.19 -16.07
N LEU A 45 6.80 12.84 -17.04
CA LEU A 45 5.35 12.90 -17.14
C LEU A 45 4.73 11.54 -17.48
N GLU A 46 5.30 10.81 -18.44
CA GLU A 46 4.86 9.47 -18.82
C GLU A 46 4.90 8.52 -17.62
N LYS A 47 5.98 8.56 -16.84
CA LYS A 47 6.12 7.76 -15.62
C LYS A 47 5.05 8.10 -14.58
N ASN A 48 4.81 9.38 -14.33
CA ASN A 48 3.81 9.82 -13.36
C ASN A 48 2.38 9.43 -13.76
N LEU A 49 2.06 9.54 -15.07
CA LEU A 49 0.78 9.09 -15.60
C LEU A 49 0.62 7.59 -15.39
N ASN A 50 1.63 6.80 -15.74
CA ASN A 50 1.60 5.35 -15.62
C ASN A 50 1.39 4.90 -14.15
N ASP A 51 2.11 5.51 -13.20
CA ASP A 51 1.97 5.26 -11.76
C ASP A 51 0.54 5.60 -11.26
N SER A 52 -0.05 6.71 -11.76
CA SER A 52 -1.41 7.13 -11.42
C SER A 52 -2.47 6.16 -11.95
N THR A 53 -2.36 5.74 -13.22
CA THR A 53 -3.24 4.70 -13.80
C THR A 53 -3.13 3.38 -13.06
N HIS A 54 -1.93 2.97 -12.64
CA HIS A 54 -1.75 1.72 -11.91
C HIS A 54 -2.41 1.77 -10.52
N SER A 55 -2.36 2.93 -9.85
CA SER A 55 -3.07 3.16 -8.58
C SER A 55 -4.58 3.08 -8.73
N LEU A 56 -5.14 3.70 -9.77
CA LEU A 56 -6.57 3.66 -10.06
C LEU A 56 -7.04 2.23 -10.41
N ALA A 57 -6.29 1.52 -11.25
CA ALA A 57 -6.58 0.14 -11.61
C ALA A 57 -6.60 -0.80 -10.38
N LYS A 58 -5.67 -0.60 -9.43
CA LYS A 58 -5.66 -1.35 -8.16
C LYS A 58 -6.89 -1.06 -7.31
N LYS A 59 -7.29 0.21 -7.19
CA LYS A 59 -8.51 0.59 -6.45
C LYS A 59 -9.78 0.00 -7.07
N VAL A 60 -9.89 0.00 -8.40
CA VAL A 60 -11.02 -0.60 -9.12
C VAL A 60 -11.10 -2.11 -8.87
N LYS A 61 -9.99 -2.84 -8.97
CA LYS A 61 -9.94 -4.28 -8.65
C LYS A 61 -10.34 -4.59 -7.20
N LYS A 62 -10.03 -3.70 -6.24
CA LYS A 62 -10.45 -3.84 -4.83
C LYS A 62 -11.96 -3.65 -4.65
N SER A 63 -12.61 -2.87 -5.52
CA SER A 63 -14.06 -2.60 -5.49
C SER A 63 -14.94 -3.58 -6.28
N GLU A 64 -14.39 -4.28 -7.28
CA GLU A 64 -15.17 -5.16 -8.17
C GLU A 64 -15.53 -6.53 -7.58
N ASN A 65 -14.80 -6.97 -6.54
CA ASN A 65 -15.01 -8.31 -6.01
C ASN A 65 -16.13 -8.33 -4.96
N ASN A 66 -17.32 -8.78 -5.36
CA ASN A 66 -18.42 -9.05 -4.44
C ASN A 66 -18.19 -10.37 -3.68
N PHE A 67 -17.52 -10.30 -2.55
CA PHE A 67 -17.23 -11.48 -1.72
C PHE A 67 -18.44 -11.89 -0.88
N LYS A 68 -18.86 -13.16 -1.01
CA LYS A 68 -19.89 -13.78 -0.16
C LYS A 68 -19.57 -13.72 1.33
N PHE A 69 -18.28 -13.81 1.70
CA PHE A 69 -17.84 -13.85 3.08
C PHE A 69 -16.91 -12.68 3.39
N LYS A 70 -17.20 -11.95 4.47
CA LYS A 70 -16.38 -10.82 4.95
C LYS A 70 -14.91 -11.23 5.19
N GLY A 71 -14.68 -12.43 5.70
CA GLY A 71 -13.33 -12.97 5.91
C GLY A 71 -12.52 -13.11 4.62
N ASN A 72 -13.17 -13.52 3.52
CA ASN A 72 -12.52 -13.66 2.21
C ASN A 72 -12.16 -12.29 1.63
N LYS A 73 -13.04 -11.29 1.79
CA LYS A 73 -12.72 -9.91 1.40
C LYS A 73 -11.47 -9.41 2.13
N VAL A 74 -11.43 -9.55 3.45
CA VAL A 74 -10.28 -9.12 4.26
C VAL A 74 -8.99 -9.85 3.84
N GLN A 75 -9.07 -11.15 3.54
CA GLN A 75 -7.91 -11.91 3.07
C GLN A 75 -7.45 -11.44 1.69
N PHE A 76 -8.38 -11.20 0.77
CA PHE A 76 -8.07 -10.71 -0.56
C PHE A 76 -7.42 -9.32 -0.49
N ASP A 77 -8.00 -8.40 0.28
CA ASP A 77 -7.46 -7.06 0.47
C ASP A 77 -6.02 -7.11 1.00
N LEU A 78 -5.75 -7.96 1.98
CA LEU A 78 -4.40 -8.15 2.51
C LEU A 78 -3.45 -8.77 1.47
N ASN A 79 -3.91 -9.73 0.68
CA ASN A 79 -3.09 -10.33 -0.38
C ASN A 79 -2.71 -9.28 -1.43
N VAL A 80 -3.64 -8.39 -1.80
CA VAL A 80 -3.36 -7.27 -2.72
C VAL A 80 -2.32 -6.35 -2.11
N ASP A 81 -2.47 -5.95 -0.85
CA ASP A 81 -1.54 -5.05 -0.19
C ASP A 81 -0.12 -5.67 -0.08
N VAL A 82 -0.02 -6.99 0.15
CA VAL A 82 1.28 -7.71 0.14
C VAL A 82 1.88 -7.75 -1.26
N LEU A 83 1.10 -8.07 -2.30
CA LEU A 83 1.59 -8.07 -3.68
C LEU A 83 2.10 -6.69 -4.09
N ASP A 84 1.40 -5.63 -3.69
CA ASP A 84 1.81 -4.24 -3.96
C ASP A 84 3.17 -3.89 -3.35
N ASN A 85 3.42 -4.36 -2.12
CA ASN A 85 4.71 -4.18 -1.48
C ASN A 85 5.81 -4.99 -2.15
N LEU A 86 5.53 -6.23 -2.57
CA LEU A 86 6.48 -7.07 -3.31
C LEU A 86 6.85 -6.45 -4.66
N ASP A 87 5.87 -5.95 -5.43
CA ASP A 87 6.12 -5.22 -6.69
C ASP A 87 6.98 -3.97 -6.44
N SER A 88 6.68 -3.24 -5.37
CA SER A 88 7.44 -2.04 -4.98
C SER A 88 8.88 -2.39 -4.60
N ALA A 89 9.10 -3.51 -3.90
CA ALA A 89 10.42 -4.01 -3.57
C ALA A 89 11.21 -4.41 -4.82
N ILE A 90 10.58 -5.14 -5.75
CA ILE A 90 11.18 -5.52 -7.04
C ILE A 90 11.64 -4.27 -7.81
N SER A 91 10.76 -3.26 -7.96
CA SER A 91 11.13 -2.03 -8.67
C SER A 91 12.23 -1.23 -7.94
N CYS A 92 12.31 -1.31 -6.60
CA CYS A 92 13.40 -0.70 -5.85
C CYS A 92 14.74 -1.42 -6.08
N ILE A 93 14.73 -2.76 -6.19
CA ILE A 93 15.92 -3.55 -6.53
C ILE A 93 16.43 -3.18 -7.93
N GLU A 94 15.55 -3.13 -8.93
CA GLU A 94 15.89 -2.72 -10.30
C GLU A 94 16.51 -1.32 -10.34
N LYS A 95 16.00 -0.40 -9.51
CA LYS A 95 16.50 0.97 -9.38
C LYS A 95 17.74 1.10 -8.50
N LYS A 96 18.35 -0.02 -8.08
CA LYS A 96 19.53 -0.09 -7.20
C LYS A 96 19.32 0.63 -5.86
N ARG A 97 18.13 0.50 -5.26
CA ARG A 97 17.73 1.08 -3.96
C ARG A 97 17.42 -0.03 -2.93
N PRO A 98 18.44 -0.79 -2.48
CA PRO A 98 18.24 -1.97 -1.64
C PRO A 98 17.58 -1.67 -0.29
N ASN A 99 17.95 -0.56 0.37
CA ASN A 99 17.37 -0.20 1.67
C ASN A 99 15.85 0.02 1.59
N LYS A 100 15.37 0.62 0.48
CA LYS A 100 13.94 0.82 0.26
C LYS A 100 13.23 -0.48 -0.13
N ALA A 101 13.91 -1.39 -0.82
CA ALA A 101 13.37 -2.72 -1.07
C ALA A 101 13.21 -3.50 0.23
N ILE A 102 14.21 -3.45 1.13
CA ILE A 102 14.16 -4.10 2.44
C ILE A 102 12.97 -3.60 3.25
N SER A 103 12.71 -2.28 3.30
CA SER A 103 11.56 -1.77 4.05
C SER A 103 10.22 -2.33 3.54
N TYR A 104 10.01 -2.40 2.23
CA TYR A 104 8.78 -3.01 1.68
C TYR A 104 8.65 -4.50 2.00
N LEU A 105 9.77 -5.24 2.05
CA LEU A 105 9.78 -6.64 2.45
C LEU A 105 9.48 -6.83 3.95
N GLU A 106 10.02 -5.96 4.79
CA GLU A 106 9.72 -5.95 6.23
C GLU A 106 8.25 -5.62 6.49
N ASP A 107 7.69 -4.62 5.82
CA ASP A 107 6.27 -4.28 5.88
C ASP A 107 5.38 -5.46 5.46
N SER A 108 5.76 -6.15 4.38
CA SER A 108 5.05 -7.36 3.90
C SER A 108 5.09 -8.49 4.94
N LYS A 109 6.25 -8.71 5.56
CA LYS A 109 6.44 -9.70 6.62
C LYS A 109 5.58 -9.36 7.85
N GLU A 110 5.52 -8.09 8.23
CA GLU A 110 4.70 -7.63 9.35
C GLU A 110 3.20 -7.83 9.09
N LEU A 111 2.71 -7.49 7.89
CA LEU A 111 1.32 -7.71 7.48
C LEU A 111 0.93 -9.19 7.57
N LEU A 112 1.79 -10.08 7.07
CA LEU A 112 1.56 -11.53 7.14
C LEU A 112 1.60 -12.04 8.58
N ASN A 113 2.52 -11.57 9.41
CA ASN A 113 2.59 -11.94 10.82
C ASN A 113 1.34 -11.52 11.60
N LYS A 114 0.88 -10.27 11.42
CA LYS A 114 -0.37 -9.76 12.01
C LYS A 114 -1.55 -10.63 11.56
N ARG A 115 -1.62 -10.98 10.28
CA ARG A 115 -2.71 -11.83 9.76
C ARG A 115 -2.68 -13.24 10.33
N ASN A 116 -1.51 -13.87 10.41
CA ASN A 116 -1.35 -15.19 11.01
C ASN A 116 -1.74 -15.21 12.49
N LYS A 117 -1.46 -14.12 13.23
CA LYS A 117 -1.94 -13.94 14.60
C LYS A 117 -3.47 -13.92 14.64
N HIS A 118 -4.12 -13.16 13.77
CA HIS A 118 -5.59 -13.12 13.70
C HIS A 118 -6.21 -14.47 13.35
N ILE A 119 -5.62 -15.23 12.43
CA ILE A 119 -6.07 -16.58 12.09
C ILE A 119 -6.01 -17.49 13.31
N ARG A 120 -4.89 -17.47 14.05
CA ARG A 120 -4.73 -18.25 15.30
C ARG A 120 -5.75 -17.86 16.37
N ILE A 121 -6.09 -16.57 16.49
CA ILE A 121 -7.15 -16.12 17.42
C ILE A 121 -8.51 -16.67 16.99
N ALA A 122 -8.83 -16.55 15.70
CA ALA A 122 -10.11 -17.06 15.17
C ALA A 122 -10.24 -18.58 15.31
N ASP A 123 -9.15 -19.33 15.12
CA ASP A 123 -9.17 -20.79 15.22
C ASP A 123 -9.35 -21.29 16.67
N LYS A 124 -8.72 -20.61 17.63
CA LYS A 124 -8.77 -21.00 19.06
C LYS A 124 -10.02 -20.54 19.80
N SER A 125 -10.69 -19.52 19.29
CA SER A 125 -11.81 -18.85 19.95
C SER A 125 -13.15 -19.46 19.56
N GLU A 126 -14.06 -19.60 20.52
CA GLU A 126 -15.45 -20.03 20.25
C GLU A 126 -16.20 -19.01 19.35
N GLY A 127 -15.92 -17.73 19.52
CA GLY A 127 -16.46 -16.64 18.70
C GLY A 127 -15.80 -16.49 17.32
N GLY A 128 -14.76 -17.25 17.01
CA GLY A 128 -14.13 -17.28 15.68
C GLY A 128 -13.65 -15.90 15.19
N TRP A 129 -13.95 -15.59 13.93
CA TRP A 129 -13.64 -14.27 13.33
C TRP A 129 -14.33 -13.09 14.02
N GLN A 130 -15.42 -13.33 14.76
CA GLN A 130 -16.09 -12.27 15.50
C GLN A 130 -15.24 -11.82 16.70
N THR A 131 -14.52 -12.75 17.32
CA THR A 131 -13.52 -12.45 18.35
C THR A 131 -12.37 -11.62 17.81
N VAL A 132 -11.89 -11.91 16.60
CA VAL A 132 -10.88 -11.06 15.93
C VAL A 132 -11.41 -9.64 15.71
N SER A 133 -12.69 -9.50 15.32
CA SER A 133 -13.30 -8.18 15.12
C SER A 133 -13.37 -7.38 16.43
N GLU A 134 -13.77 -8.00 17.53
CA GLU A 134 -13.76 -7.36 18.87
C GLU A 134 -12.33 -7.07 19.32
N TYR A 135 -11.42 -8.02 19.09
CA TYR A 135 -10.00 -7.87 19.40
C TYR A 135 -9.40 -6.69 18.64
N LEU A 136 -9.74 -6.44 17.38
CA LEU A 136 -9.22 -5.30 16.62
C LEU A 136 -9.87 -3.96 17.00
N SER A 137 -11.07 -3.97 17.57
CA SER A 137 -11.80 -2.73 17.90
C SER A 137 -11.36 -2.04 19.20
N ASP A 138 -10.59 -2.69 20.07
CA ASP A 138 -10.20 -2.14 21.38
C ASP A 138 -8.88 -1.35 21.25
N GLU A 139 -8.86 -0.05 20.95
CA GLU A 139 -7.63 0.67 20.51
C GLU A 139 -6.45 0.77 21.51
N LEU A 140 -6.50 0.22 22.72
CA LEU A 140 -5.48 0.46 23.75
C LEU A 140 -4.86 -0.82 24.36
N ALA A 141 -3.53 -0.95 24.22
CA ALA A 141 -2.55 -1.43 25.22
C ALA A 141 -1.47 -2.41 24.69
N SER A 142 -0.28 -2.28 25.30
CA SER A 142 0.98 -3.00 25.10
C SER A 142 0.87 -4.54 25.19
N ASP A 143 1.76 -5.24 24.47
CA ASP A 143 1.84 -6.70 24.26
C ASP A 143 1.71 -7.59 25.54
N SER A 144 1.87 -7.02 26.74
CA SER A 144 1.72 -7.70 28.03
C SER A 144 0.28 -8.12 28.39
N GLU A 145 -0.75 -7.52 27.79
CA GLU A 145 -2.16 -7.75 28.16
C GLU A 145 -2.96 -8.53 27.09
N ASP A 146 -2.25 -9.09 26.13
CA ASP A 146 -2.83 -9.58 24.89
C ASP A 146 -3.71 -10.84 25.10
N GLU A 147 -3.31 -11.72 26.02
CA GLU A 147 -4.09 -12.91 26.35
C GLU A 147 -5.40 -12.57 27.08
N LYS A 148 -5.36 -11.61 28.02
CA LYS A 148 -6.57 -11.15 28.73
C LYS A 148 -7.55 -10.52 27.75
N ARG A 149 -7.05 -9.73 26.79
CA ARG A 149 -7.84 -9.11 25.73
C ARG A 149 -8.49 -10.15 24.83
N ILE A 150 -7.78 -11.19 24.40
CA ILE A 150 -8.37 -12.26 23.58
C ILE A 150 -9.52 -12.94 24.33
N ARG A 151 -9.37 -13.26 25.62
CA ARG A 151 -10.47 -13.85 26.42
C ARG A 151 -11.67 -12.90 26.57
N ALA A 152 -11.41 -11.60 26.76
CA ALA A 152 -12.46 -10.59 26.86
C ALA A 152 -13.21 -10.43 25.53
N ALA A 153 -12.48 -10.34 24.42
CA ALA A 153 -13.02 -10.29 23.06
C ALA A 153 -13.86 -11.54 22.75
N ASP A 154 -13.38 -12.73 23.12
CA ASP A 154 -14.09 -13.99 22.92
C ASP A 154 -15.39 -14.02 23.72
N SER A 155 -15.33 -13.64 24.99
CA SER A 155 -16.51 -13.52 25.85
C SER A 155 -17.55 -12.55 25.28
N ARG A 156 -17.12 -11.40 24.75
CA ARG A 156 -18.02 -10.41 24.10
C ARG A 156 -18.62 -10.99 22.81
N ALA A 157 -17.81 -11.62 21.97
CA ALA A 157 -18.25 -12.23 20.72
C ALA A 157 -19.26 -13.36 20.96
N VAL A 158 -18.97 -14.28 21.88
CA VAL A 158 -19.87 -15.38 22.26
C VAL A 158 -21.19 -14.85 22.83
N LYS A 159 -21.17 -13.81 23.67
CA LYS A 159 -22.39 -13.16 24.17
C LYS A 159 -23.24 -12.58 23.03
N LYS A 160 -22.62 -11.87 22.08
CA LYS A 160 -23.32 -11.34 20.89
C LYS A 160 -23.90 -12.46 20.02
N LEU A 161 -23.15 -13.54 19.81
CA LEU A 161 -23.61 -14.71 19.05
C LEU A 161 -24.79 -15.42 19.73
N LYS A 162 -24.77 -15.58 21.06
CA LYS A 162 -25.87 -16.18 21.83
C LYS A 162 -27.11 -15.29 21.80
N ALA A 163 -26.97 -13.98 22.00
CA ALA A 163 -28.08 -13.03 21.93
C ALA A 163 -28.75 -13.00 20.54
N ALA A 164 -27.96 -13.05 19.46
CA ALA A 164 -28.49 -13.11 18.10
C ALA A 164 -29.26 -14.41 17.81
N LYS A 165 -28.90 -15.53 18.46
CA LYS A 165 -29.64 -16.80 18.35
C LYS A 165 -30.98 -16.74 19.10
N THR A 166 -31.01 -16.16 20.30
CA THR A 166 -32.23 -16.02 21.09
C THR A 166 -33.24 -15.07 20.45
N ASP A 167 -32.76 -13.97 19.86
CA ASP A 167 -33.60 -12.99 19.17
C ASP A 167 -34.28 -13.58 17.93
N LYS A 168 -33.53 -14.36 17.13
CA LYS A 168 -34.10 -15.12 16.00
C LYS A 168 -35.15 -16.16 16.42
N GLN A 169 -34.98 -16.80 17.57
CA GLN A 169 -35.98 -17.74 18.10
C GLN A 169 -37.26 -17.05 18.59
N GLN A 170 -37.16 -15.83 19.12
CA GLN A 170 -38.34 -15.06 19.54
C GLN A 170 -39.09 -14.45 18.35
N HIS A 171 -38.38 -13.93 17.35
CA HIS A 171 -39.00 -13.38 16.13
C HIS A 171 -39.52 -14.46 15.15
N GLY A 172 -39.00 -15.69 15.18
CA GLY A 172 -39.52 -16.82 14.40
C GLY A 172 -40.83 -17.42 14.93
N ARG A 173 -41.28 -17.04 16.15
CA ARG A 173 -42.52 -17.56 16.78
C ARG A 173 -43.79 -16.80 16.41
N LYS A 174 -43.73 -15.71 15.65
CA LYS A 174 -44.92 -15.06 15.09
C LYS A 174 -45.14 -15.54 13.64
N ARG A 175 -45.71 -16.75 13.48
CA ARG A 175 -46.40 -17.12 12.23
C ARG A 175 -47.88 -16.74 12.36
N PRO A 176 -48.50 -16.09 11.35
CA PRO A 176 -49.94 -16.03 11.26
C PRO A 176 -50.46 -17.43 10.93
N ALA A 177 -51.50 -17.85 11.63
CA ALA A 177 -52.20 -19.10 11.34
C ALA A 177 -53.12 -18.88 10.15
N GLU A 178 -52.85 -19.50 9.00
CA GLU A 178 -53.91 -20.03 8.12
C GLU A 178 -53.41 -20.92 6.98
N ALA A 179 -54.26 -21.90 6.69
CA ALA A 179 -54.40 -22.75 5.51
C ALA A 179 -53.43 -23.95 5.31
N ALA A 180 -54.08 -25.11 5.23
CA ALA A 180 -53.55 -26.44 5.03
C ALA A 180 -53.24 -26.78 3.56
N GLY A 181 -52.36 -27.76 3.34
CA GLY A 181 -52.28 -28.53 2.10
C GLY A 181 -50.87 -29.01 1.74
N SER A 182 -50.68 -30.36 1.71
CA SER A 182 -49.83 -31.21 0.84
C SER A 182 -48.46 -30.68 0.34
N SER A 183 -47.35 -31.42 0.25
CA SER A 183 -47.03 -32.85 0.32
C SER A 183 -45.50 -33.02 0.25
N TYR A 184 -44.99 -34.07 0.92
CA TYR A 184 -43.71 -34.82 0.80
C TYR A 184 -42.54 -34.43 -0.14
N GLN A 185 -41.34 -34.75 0.39
CA GLN A 185 -40.00 -35.03 -0.21
C GLN A 185 -39.14 -33.81 -0.62
N GLN A 186 -37.82 -33.75 -0.39
CA GLN A 186 -36.80 -34.78 -0.16
C GLN A 186 -35.58 -34.18 0.58
N ALA A 187 -34.90 -34.99 1.38
CA ALA A 187 -33.62 -34.68 2.04
C ALA A 187 -32.46 -34.65 1.04
N HIS A 188 -31.42 -33.86 1.30
CA HIS A 188 -30.02 -34.31 1.18
C HIS A 188 -29.10 -33.50 2.10
N SER A 189 -28.42 -34.25 2.96
CA SER A 189 -27.27 -33.91 3.79
C SER A 189 -26.00 -33.69 2.97
N GLY A 190 -25.09 -32.88 3.50
CA GLY A 190 -23.70 -32.75 3.04
C GLY A 190 -23.02 -31.64 3.85
N GLU A 191 -22.66 -31.88 5.10
CA GLU A 191 -21.35 -32.40 5.52
C GLU A 191 -20.16 -31.53 5.07
N ASN A 192 -19.65 -30.78 6.05
CA ASN A 192 -18.24 -30.53 6.36
C ASN A 192 -17.23 -30.68 5.21
N PHE A 193 -16.78 -29.54 4.71
CA PHE A 193 -15.57 -29.45 3.91
C PHE A 193 -14.59 -28.48 4.58
N TRP A 194 -13.30 -28.81 4.47
CA TRP A 194 -12.11 -28.24 5.13
C TRP A 194 -11.67 -28.91 6.44
N ARG A 195 -11.01 -30.06 6.27
CA ARG A 195 -9.80 -30.41 7.02
C ARG A 195 -8.59 -29.76 6.35
#